data_AF-A0A1J4J7M2-F1
#
_entry.id   AF-A0A1J4J7M2-F1
#
_cell.length_a   1.000
_cell.length_b   1.000
_cell.length_c   1.000
_cell.angle_alpha   90.00
_cell.angle_beta   90.00
_cell.angle_gamma   90.00
#
_symmetry.space_group_name_H-M   'P 1'
#
loop_
_entity.id
_entity.type
_entity.pdbx_description
1 polymer ?
#
loop_
_entity_poly.entity_id
_entity_poly.type
_entity_poly.pdbx_seq_one_letter_code
_entity_poly.pdbx_strand_id
1 'polypeptide(L)'
;MKKSPAPEKKPCQCPSQLKTYAATFCGGFTSGVAGEILVLVQDGKLSVGSLASPAFSDACVISGIQQVCKDYSKNTMKQTATFAKLSKENPLVFGACTGFPMWALTRVFATPIQNSRKKDAKPYDNFVSSIFNDVGYHTCKNGIDEYFNQRVFPKLLPQLPNFPAQKAVEAAIAGAIGAGCYVIAWPYKTALTGQTFGQAVQLMNKNFPKVALKKLTYTLVRPEYGKLLK
;
A
#
# COMPACT_ATOMS: atom_id res chain seq x y z
N MET A 1 -29.61 34.78 38.48
CA MET A 1 -28.46 34.02 37.93
C MET A 1 -28.96 32.70 37.33
N LYS A 2 -29.07 32.61 36.00
CA LYS A 2 -29.41 31.35 35.32
C LYS A 2 -28.13 30.55 35.11
N LYS A 3 -28.03 29.36 35.71
CA LYS A 3 -26.95 28.39 35.44
C LYS A 3 -27.10 27.89 34.00
N SER A 4 -26.12 28.15 33.14
CA SER A 4 -25.99 27.47 31.85
C SER A 4 -25.74 25.98 32.08
N PRO A 5 -26.43 25.07 31.39
CA PRO A 5 -26.10 23.66 31.44
C PRO A 5 -24.77 23.42 30.71
N ALA A 6 -23.93 22.55 31.29
CA ALA A 6 -22.69 22.11 30.68
C ALA A 6 -22.97 21.41 29.33
N PRO A 7 -22.08 21.54 28.32
CA PRO A 7 -22.29 20.90 27.03
C PRO A 7 -22.28 19.38 27.20
N GLU A 8 -23.37 18.74 26.77
CA GLU A 8 -23.47 17.29 26.62
C GLU A 8 -22.30 16.79 25.77
N LYS A 9 -21.45 15.94 26.36
CA LYS A 9 -20.45 15.19 25.62
C LYS A 9 -21.17 14.27 24.64
N LYS A 10 -21.17 14.64 23.36
CA LYS A 10 -21.61 13.73 22.29
C LYS A 10 -20.83 12.42 22.40
N PRO A 11 -21.49 11.24 22.32
CA PRO A 11 -20.82 9.97 22.42
C PRO A 11 -19.79 9.82 21.29
N CYS A 12 -18.61 9.30 21.64
CA CYS A 12 -17.49 9.08 20.75
C CYS A 12 -17.92 8.17 19.58
N GLN A 13 -18.07 8.74 18.38
CA GLN A 13 -18.39 8.03 17.14
C GLN A 13 -17.18 7.20 16.65
N CYS A 14 -16.79 6.15 17.37
CA CYS A 14 -15.74 5.20 16.99
C CYS A 14 -16.14 3.95 16.14
N PRO A 15 -17.42 3.62 15.81
CA PRO A 15 -17.70 2.39 15.05
C PRO A 15 -17.37 2.41 13.54
N SER A 16 -17.19 3.57 12.90
CA SER A 16 -17.08 3.67 11.42
C SER A 16 -15.66 3.47 10.87
N GLN A 17 -14.63 3.81 11.64
CA GLN A 17 -13.23 3.72 11.18
C GLN A 17 -12.69 2.30 11.25
N LEU A 18 -13.04 1.53 12.29
CA LEU A 18 -12.60 0.14 12.43
C LEU A 18 -13.10 -0.72 11.25
N LYS A 19 -14.37 -0.55 10.86
CA LYS A 19 -14.96 -1.24 9.69
C LYS A 19 -14.21 -0.92 8.40
N THR A 20 -13.87 0.36 8.22
CA THR A 20 -13.12 0.82 7.04
C THR A 20 -11.74 0.16 7.00
N TYR A 21 -11.01 0.13 8.11
CA TYR A 21 -9.69 -0.51 8.18
C TYR A 21 -9.76 -2.03 8.06
N ALA A 22 -10.79 -2.68 8.60
CA ALA A 22 -11.01 -4.11 8.40
C ALA A 22 -11.27 -4.45 6.92
N ALA A 23 -12.13 -3.68 6.24
CA ALA A 23 -12.35 -3.86 4.80
C ALA A 23 -11.08 -3.60 3.97
N THR A 24 -10.31 -2.56 4.33
CA THR A 24 -9.01 -2.26 3.71
C THR A 24 -8.01 -3.40 3.95
N PHE A 25 -7.94 -3.95 5.16
CA PHE A 25 -7.08 -5.09 5.49
C PHE A 25 -7.48 -6.33 4.67
N CYS A 26 -8.75 -6.73 4.67
CA CYS A 26 -9.22 -7.90 3.92
C CYS A 26 -9.00 -7.74 2.41
N GLY A 27 -9.22 -6.54 1.88
CA GLY A 27 -8.90 -6.24 0.49
C GLY A 27 -7.40 -6.29 0.19
N GLY A 28 -6.58 -5.75 1.09
CA GLY A 28 -5.12 -5.78 1.00
C GLY A 28 -4.54 -7.20 1.10
N PHE A 29 -5.13 -8.03 1.97
CA PHE A 29 -4.78 -9.45 2.13
C PHE A 29 -5.13 -10.24 0.86
N THR A 30 -6.36 -10.11 0.37
CA THR A 30 -6.85 -10.84 -0.82
C THR A 30 -6.09 -10.43 -2.08
N SER A 31 -5.81 -9.13 -2.25
CA SER A 31 -4.91 -8.69 -3.31
C SER A 31 -3.49 -9.23 -3.12
N GLY A 32 -3.01 -9.33 -1.88
CA GLY A 32 -1.76 -10.02 -1.53
C GLY A 32 -1.72 -11.45 -2.06
N VAL A 33 -2.75 -12.25 -1.78
CA VAL A 33 -2.91 -13.62 -2.28
C VAL A 33 -2.77 -13.68 -3.80
N ALA A 34 -3.54 -12.86 -4.53
CA ALA A 34 -3.46 -12.82 -5.99
C ALA A 34 -2.05 -12.46 -6.50
N GLY A 35 -1.41 -11.48 -5.86
CA GLY A 35 -0.06 -11.05 -6.22
C GLY A 35 1.01 -12.11 -5.94
N GLU A 36 0.95 -12.81 -4.80
CA GLU A 36 1.92 -13.85 -4.46
C GLU A 36 1.73 -15.13 -5.30
N ILE A 37 0.48 -15.50 -5.62
CA ILE A 37 0.21 -16.60 -6.56
C ILE A 37 0.85 -16.31 -7.91
N LEU A 38 0.69 -15.08 -8.42
CA LEU A 38 1.31 -14.69 -9.68
C LEU A 38 2.83 -14.79 -9.63
N VAL A 39 3.47 -14.35 -8.54
CA VAL A 39 4.93 -14.49 -8.38
C VAL A 39 5.35 -15.97 -8.40
N LEU A 40 4.61 -16.84 -7.71
CA LEU A 40 4.89 -18.28 -7.71
C LEU A 40 4.73 -18.89 -9.10
N VAL A 41 3.75 -18.44 -9.89
CA VAL A 41 3.57 -18.86 -11.30
C VAL A 41 4.74 -18.38 -12.15
N GLN A 42 5.10 -17.10 -12.05
CA GLN A 42 6.20 -16.51 -12.82
C GLN A 42 7.55 -17.17 -12.51
N ASP A 43 7.76 -17.58 -11.26
CA ASP A 43 8.99 -18.24 -10.82
C ASP A 43 8.96 -19.77 -11.02
N GLY A 44 7.87 -20.35 -11.56
CA GLY A 44 7.74 -21.80 -11.76
C GLY A 44 7.67 -22.60 -10.46
N LYS A 45 7.23 -21.97 -9.36
CA LYS A 45 7.23 -22.52 -7.99
C LYS A 45 5.84 -22.80 -7.43
N LEU A 46 4.79 -22.64 -8.24
CA LEU A 46 3.42 -22.88 -7.79
C LEU A 46 3.22 -24.35 -7.41
N SER A 47 2.96 -24.59 -6.13
CA SER A 47 2.67 -25.90 -5.55
C SER A 47 1.84 -25.75 -4.28
N VAL A 48 1.15 -26.81 -3.85
CA VAL A 48 0.39 -26.81 -2.58
C VAL A 48 1.30 -26.44 -1.40
N GLY A 49 2.53 -26.97 -1.37
CA GLY A 49 3.51 -26.63 -0.32
C GLY A 49 3.91 -25.16 -0.31
N SER A 50 4.07 -24.54 -1.48
CA SER A 50 4.37 -23.09 -1.56
C SER A 50 3.21 -22.21 -1.06
N LEU A 51 1.97 -22.59 -1.35
CA LEU A 51 0.77 -21.89 -0.90
C LEU A 51 0.51 -22.07 0.60
N ALA A 52 0.84 -23.25 1.13
CA ALA A 52 0.74 -23.55 2.56
C ALA A 52 1.92 -23.00 3.38
N SER A 53 2.94 -22.42 2.73
CA SER A 53 4.13 -21.93 3.42
C SER A 53 3.81 -20.73 4.33
N PRO A 54 4.43 -20.63 5.52
CA PRO A 54 4.30 -19.46 6.37
C PRO A 54 4.69 -18.16 5.63
N ALA A 55 5.72 -18.22 4.77
CA ALA A 55 6.17 -17.08 3.99
C ALA A 55 5.09 -16.51 3.06
N PHE A 56 4.27 -17.37 2.45
CA PHE A 56 3.14 -16.95 1.62
C PHE A 56 2.09 -16.21 2.45
N SER A 57 1.68 -16.80 3.58
CA SER A 57 0.72 -16.19 4.50
C SER A 57 1.23 -14.84 5.03
N ASP A 58 2.49 -14.78 5.46
CA ASP A 58 3.13 -13.57 5.99
C ASP A 58 3.11 -12.44 4.95
N ALA A 59 3.45 -12.73 3.68
CA ALA A 59 3.40 -11.76 2.59
C ALA A 59 1.97 -11.21 2.36
N CYS A 60 0.95 -12.08 2.45
CA CYS A 60 -0.46 -11.69 2.32
C CYS A 60 -0.90 -10.79 3.49
N VAL A 61 -0.55 -11.16 4.73
CA VAL A 61 -0.83 -10.36 5.93
C VAL A 61 -0.17 -8.99 5.85
N ILE A 62 1.11 -8.94 5.46
CA ILE A 62 1.87 -7.69 5.29
C ILE A 62 1.23 -6.81 4.22
N SER A 63 0.72 -7.40 3.12
CA SER A 63 -0.04 -6.65 2.09
C SER A 63 -1.31 -6.01 2.66
N GLY A 64 -2.03 -6.72 3.55
CA GLY A 64 -3.18 -6.18 4.30
C GLY A 64 -2.79 -5.00 5.18
N ILE A 65 -1.78 -5.20 6.02
CA ILE A 65 -1.24 -4.17 6.94
C ILE A 65 -0.84 -2.92 6.15
N GLN A 66 -0.09 -3.10 5.05
CA GLN A 66 0.43 -1.99 4.26
C GLN A 66 -0.70 -1.09 3.70
N GLN A 67 -1.84 -1.67 3.29
CA GLN A 67 -2.98 -0.87 2.83
C GLN A 67 -3.61 -0.07 3.98
N VAL A 68 -3.75 -0.67 5.16
CA VAL A 68 -4.24 0.04 6.36
C VAL A 68 -3.29 1.16 6.74
N CYS A 69 -1.98 0.92 6.76
CA CYS A 69 -0.98 1.94 7.03
C CYS A 69 -1.03 3.07 5.99
N LYS A 70 -1.27 2.75 4.72
CA LYS A 70 -1.42 3.76 3.65
C LYS A 70 -2.63 4.67 3.90
N ASP A 71 -3.79 4.08 4.18
CA ASP A 71 -5.01 4.84 4.47
C ASP A 71 -4.84 5.67 5.76
N TYR A 72 -4.29 5.06 6.81
CA TYR A 72 -4.05 5.71 8.10
C TYR A 72 -3.11 6.91 7.94
N SER A 73 -1.93 6.74 7.33
CA SER A 73 -0.96 7.84 7.15
C SER A 73 -1.56 9.00 6.36
N LYS A 74 -2.29 8.72 5.27
CA LYS A 74 -2.95 9.77 4.48
C LYS A 74 -4.00 10.53 5.30
N ASN A 75 -4.87 9.80 6.00
CA ASN A 75 -5.96 10.39 6.77
C ASN A 75 -5.42 11.21 7.94
N THR A 76 -4.44 10.69 8.67
CA THR A 76 -3.78 11.40 9.79
C THR A 76 -3.13 12.69 9.31
N MET A 77 -2.37 12.66 8.20
CA MET A 77 -1.76 13.88 7.69
C MET A 77 -2.80 14.93 7.29
N LYS A 78 -3.90 14.51 6.63
CA LYS A 78 -5.00 15.41 6.25
C LYS A 78 -5.76 16.04 7.42
N GLN A 79 -5.54 15.62 8.67
CA GLN A 79 -6.13 16.29 9.84
C GLN A 79 -5.51 17.68 10.09
N THR A 80 -4.31 17.93 9.57
CA THR A 80 -3.69 19.25 9.65
C THR A 80 -4.03 20.09 8.42
N ALA A 81 -4.32 21.38 8.64
CA ALA A 81 -4.72 22.29 7.56
C ALA A 81 -3.66 22.38 6.44
N THR A 82 -2.37 22.38 6.80
CA THR A 82 -1.25 22.43 5.86
C THR A 82 -1.25 21.24 4.90
N PHE A 83 -1.33 20.01 5.42
CA PHE A 83 -1.32 18.81 4.57
C PHE A 83 -2.65 18.61 3.85
N ALA A 84 -3.78 19.06 4.42
CA ALA A 84 -5.06 19.10 3.70
C ALA A 84 -4.98 20.01 2.47
N LYS A 85 -4.41 21.22 2.61
CA LYS A 85 -4.16 22.16 1.51
C LYS A 85 -3.18 21.57 0.49
N LEU A 86 -2.05 21.06 0.97
CA LEU A 86 -1.02 20.42 0.13
C LEU A 86 -1.60 19.26 -0.68
N SER A 87 -2.49 18.46 -0.10
CA SER A 87 -3.12 17.34 -0.79
C SER A 87 -3.89 17.75 -2.04
N LYS A 88 -4.45 18.97 -2.06
CA LYS A 88 -5.19 19.52 -3.20
C LYS A 88 -4.27 20.23 -4.18
N GLU A 89 -3.39 21.08 -3.67
CA GLU A 89 -2.52 21.93 -4.49
C GLU A 89 -1.40 21.14 -5.15
N ASN A 90 -0.73 20.29 -4.38
CA ASN A 90 0.39 19.46 -4.84
C ASN A 90 0.22 18.01 -4.37
N PRO A 91 -0.68 17.24 -5.02
CA PRO A 91 -0.96 15.86 -4.63
C PRO A 91 0.27 14.95 -4.74
N LEU A 92 1.23 15.26 -5.62
CA LEU A 92 2.48 14.52 -5.75
C LEU A 92 3.30 14.64 -4.47
N VAL A 93 3.55 15.88 -4.01
CA VAL A 93 4.34 16.11 -2.79
C VAL A 93 3.59 15.58 -1.57
N PHE A 94 2.27 15.81 -1.47
CA PHE A 94 1.47 15.24 -0.39
C PHE A 94 1.56 13.71 -0.35
N GLY A 95 1.40 13.04 -1.49
CA GLY A 95 1.54 11.59 -1.58
C GLY A 95 2.94 11.13 -1.16
N ALA A 96 3.99 11.84 -1.59
CA ALA A 96 5.37 11.51 -1.22
C ALA A 96 5.59 11.58 0.30
N CYS A 97 5.08 12.63 0.96
CA CYS A 97 5.16 12.77 2.41
C CYS A 97 4.49 11.61 3.19
N THR A 98 3.55 10.89 2.57
CA THR A 98 2.90 9.72 3.20
C THR A 98 3.72 8.44 3.07
N GLY A 99 4.75 8.41 2.22
CA GLY A 99 5.54 7.21 1.92
C GLY A 99 6.30 6.68 3.13
N PHE A 100 7.09 7.53 3.80
CA PHE A 100 7.82 7.18 5.01
C PHE A 100 6.91 6.70 6.15
N PRO A 101 5.90 7.47 6.61
CA PRO A 101 5.08 7.04 7.74
C PRO A 101 4.31 5.75 7.44
N MET A 102 3.82 5.57 6.20
CA MET A 102 3.16 4.33 5.79
C MET A 102 4.11 3.13 5.87
N TRP A 103 5.34 3.27 5.36
CA TRP A 103 6.30 2.18 5.34
C TRP A 103 6.84 1.87 6.74
N ALA A 104 7.17 2.88 7.54
CA ALA A 104 7.62 2.70 8.92
C ALA A 104 6.58 1.94 9.75
N LEU A 105 5.30 2.35 9.68
CA LEU A 105 4.21 1.64 10.35
C LEU A 105 4.07 0.20 9.84
N THR A 106 4.16 -0.01 8.53
CA THR A 106 4.12 -1.36 7.95
C THR A 106 5.23 -2.23 8.55
N ARG A 107 6.45 -1.71 8.68
CA ARG A 107 7.60 -2.45 9.23
C ARG A 107 7.48 -2.77 10.71
N VAL A 108 6.73 -1.98 11.49
CA VAL A 108 6.48 -2.27 12.92
C VAL A 108 5.80 -3.63 13.07
N PHE A 109 4.89 -3.96 12.15
CA PHE A 109 4.21 -5.26 12.16
C PHE A 109 4.94 -6.31 11.31
N ALA A 110 5.48 -5.92 10.15
CA ALA A 110 6.08 -6.87 9.21
C ALA A 110 7.39 -7.49 9.70
N THR A 111 8.24 -6.71 10.38
CA THR A 111 9.55 -7.18 10.87
C THR A 111 9.42 -8.33 11.87
N PRO A 112 8.61 -8.23 12.95
CA PRO A 112 8.44 -9.33 13.89
C PRO A 112 7.78 -10.55 13.25
N ILE A 113 6.82 -10.38 12.34
CA ILE A 113 6.23 -11.50 11.59
C ILE A 113 7.33 -12.26 10.84
N GLN A 114 8.14 -11.55 10.06
CA GLN A 114 9.21 -12.14 9.25
C GLN A 114 10.34 -12.77 10.08
N ASN A 115 10.66 -12.19 11.24
CA ASN A 115 11.72 -12.69 12.11
C ASN A 115 11.26 -13.84 13.00
N SER A 116 9.96 -13.97 13.31
CA SER A 116 9.40 -15.09 14.10
C SER A 116 9.66 -16.47 13.49
N ARG A 117 9.99 -16.53 12.20
CA ARG A 117 10.27 -17.76 11.44
C ARG A 117 11.76 -18.06 11.27
N LYS A 118 12.64 -17.14 11.72
CA LYS A 118 14.09 -17.29 11.60
C LYS A 118 14.64 -17.81 12.92
N LYS A 119 15.55 -18.78 12.83
CA LYS A 119 16.27 -19.29 13.99
C LYS A 119 17.10 -18.16 14.60
N ASP A 120 17.03 -18.01 15.92
CA ASP A 120 17.82 -17.07 16.73
C ASP A 120 17.64 -15.57 16.40
N ALA A 121 16.62 -15.20 15.61
CA ALA A 121 16.33 -13.81 15.27
C ALA A 121 15.45 -13.14 16.34
N LYS A 122 15.82 -11.92 16.74
CA LYS A 122 14.95 -11.10 17.60
C LYS A 122 13.84 -10.45 16.77
N PRO A 123 12.69 -10.12 17.38
CA PRO A 123 11.52 -9.60 16.65
C PRO A 123 11.82 -8.39 15.76
N TYR A 124 12.74 -7.50 16.15
CA TYR A 124 13.05 -6.27 15.42
C TYR A 124 14.46 -6.25 14.81
N ASP A 125 15.10 -7.40 14.64
CA ASP A 125 16.37 -7.46 13.90
C ASP A 125 16.21 -6.87 12.50
N ASN A 126 17.12 -5.95 12.14
CA ASN A 126 17.13 -5.21 10.88
C ASN A 126 15.92 -4.29 10.65
N PHE A 127 15.17 -3.93 11.69
CA PHE A 127 14.01 -3.04 11.56
C PHE A 127 14.37 -1.71 10.87
N VAL A 128 15.41 -1.02 11.36
CA VAL A 128 15.82 0.29 10.85
C VAL A 128 16.29 0.20 9.38
N SER A 129 17.15 -0.77 9.07
CA SER A 129 17.62 -0.98 7.69
C SER A 129 16.47 -1.36 6.76
N SER A 130 15.48 -2.13 7.21
CA SER A 130 14.29 -2.47 6.41
C SER A 130 13.42 -1.25 6.06
N ILE A 131 13.40 -0.22 6.92
CA ILE A 131 12.70 1.03 6.63
C ILE A 131 13.48 1.81 5.57
N PHE A 132 14.75 2.11 5.85
CA PHE A 132 15.55 2.96 4.98
C PHE A 132 15.80 2.32 3.62
N ASN A 133 15.93 1.00 3.54
CA ASN A 133 16.12 0.36 2.23
C ASN A 133 14.97 0.70 1.27
N ASP A 134 13.70 0.67 1.69
CA ASP A 134 12.56 0.79 0.78
C ASP A 134 11.80 2.13 0.86
N VAL A 135 12.17 3.04 1.77
CA VAL A 135 11.44 4.30 1.95
C VAL A 135 11.47 5.18 0.69
N GLY A 136 12.58 5.24 -0.04
CA GLY A 136 12.67 6.00 -1.28
C GLY A 136 11.65 5.51 -2.32
N TYR A 137 11.56 4.19 -2.49
CA TYR A 137 10.56 3.55 -3.36
C TYR A 137 9.13 3.92 -2.95
N HIS A 138 8.79 3.77 -1.66
CA HIS A 138 7.44 4.06 -1.17
C HIS A 138 7.08 5.54 -1.21
N THR A 139 8.06 6.44 -1.06
CA THR A 139 7.91 7.88 -1.21
C THR A 139 7.56 8.24 -2.65
N CYS A 140 8.38 7.80 -3.61
CA CYS A 140 8.10 8.03 -5.03
C CYS A 140 6.75 7.44 -5.45
N LYS A 141 6.50 6.18 -5.06
CA LYS A 141 5.27 5.47 -5.42
C LYS A 141 4.03 6.16 -4.87
N ASN A 142 4.01 6.52 -3.59
CA ASN A 142 2.83 7.18 -3.01
C ASN A 142 2.61 8.57 -3.61
N GLY A 143 3.67 9.31 -3.95
CA GLY A 143 3.55 10.60 -4.63
C GLY A 143 2.91 10.48 -6.00
N ILE A 144 3.42 9.58 -6.84
CA ILE A 144 2.89 9.37 -8.18
C ILE A 144 1.47 8.79 -8.12
N ASP A 145 1.21 7.79 -7.25
CA ASP A 145 -0.14 7.25 -7.02
C ASP A 145 -1.14 8.37 -6.70
N GLU A 146 -0.78 9.29 -5.79
CA GLU A 146 -1.67 10.38 -5.36
C GLU A 146 -1.91 11.41 -6.46
N TYR A 147 -0.87 11.77 -7.22
CA TYR A 147 -1.01 12.64 -8.40
C TYR A 147 -1.97 12.02 -9.41
N PHE A 148 -1.81 10.75 -9.75
CA PHE A 148 -2.67 10.07 -10.71
C PHE A 148 -4.11 9.97 -10.22
N ASN A 149 -4.33 9.62 -8.95
CA ASN A 149 -5.65 9.55 -8.34
C ASN A 149 -6.40 10.89 -8.38
N GLN A 150 -5.70 12.02 -8.21
CA GLN A 150 -6.34 13.33 -8.12
C GLN A 150 -6.39 14.10 -9.45
N ARG A 151 -5.42 13.90 -10.35
CA ARG A 151 -5.26 14.73 -11.55
C ARG A 151 -5.50 13.98 -12.85
N VAL A 152 -5.18 12.70 -12.91
CA VAL A 152 -5.19 11.90 -14.15
C VAL A 152 -6.46 11.04 -14.24
N PHE A 153 -6.69 10.14 -13.28
CA PHE A 153 -7.82 9.21 -13.31
C PHE A 153 -9.20 9.87 -13.40
N PRO A 154 -9.49 10.99 -12.71
CA PRO A 154 -10.78 11.66 -12.87
C PRO A 154 -11.05 12.19 -14.28
N LYS A 155 -10.01 12.43 -15.08
CA LYS A 155 -10.13 12.89 -16.48
C LYS A 155 -10.10 11.73 -17.46
N LEU A 156 -9.25 10.73 -17.20
CA LEU A 156 -9.01 9.61 -18.11
C LEU A 156 -10.09 8.52 -18.01
N LEU A 157 -10.43 8.07 -16.80
CA LEU A 157 -11.30 6.90 -16.63
C LEU A 157 -12.73 7.09 -17.18
N PRO A 158 -13.38 8.27 -17.05
CA PRO A 158 -14.71 8.47 -17.63
C PRO A 158 -14.75 8.38 -19.16
N GLN A 159 -13.62 8.49 -19.85
CA GLN A 159 -13.54 8.37 -21.32
C GLN A 159 -13.56 6.92 -21.80
N LEU A 160 -13.45 5.96 -20.87
CA LEU A 160 -13.41 4.53 -21.19
C LEU A 160 -14.81 3.93 -21.24
N PRO A 161 -15.07 3.00 -22.16
CA PRO A 161 -16.42 2.61 -22.58
C PRO A 161 -17.22 1.86 -21.50
N ASN A 162 -16.56 1.25 -20.53
CA ASN A 162 -17.21 0.47 -19.47
C ASN A 162 -16.30 0.29 -18.24
N PHE A 163 -16.89 -0.19 -17.15
CA PHE A 163 -16.20 -0.42 -15.88
C PHE A 163 -15.00 -1.39 -16.01
N PRO A 164 -15.10 -2.55 -16.71
CA PRO A 164 -13.93 -3.42 -16.93
C PRO A 164 -12.76 -2.70 -17.60
N ALA A 165 -13.02 -1.92 -18.66
CA ALA A 165 -11.99 -1.14 -19.34
C ALA A 165 -11.35 -0.10 -18.40
N GLN A 166 -12.16 0.59 -17.59
CA GLN A 166 -11.66 1.50 -16.56
C GLN A 166 -10.72 0.81 -15.58
N LYS A 167 -11.09 -0.38 -15.09
CA LYS A 167 -10.27 -1.11 -14.12
C LYS A 167 -9.02 -1.72 -14.73
N ALA A 168 -9.08 -2.18 -15.98
CA ALA A 168 -7.90 -2.62 -16.70
C ALA A 168 -6.88 -1.49 -16.90
N VAL A 169 -7.33 -0.31 -17.35
CA VAL A 169 -6.45 0.86 -17.54
C VAL A 169 -5.90 1.37 -16.20
N GLU A 170 -6.75 1.48 -15.18
CA GLU A 170 -6.32 1.87 -13.82
C GLU A 170 -5.26 0.89 -13.27
N ALA A 171 -5.46 -0.42 -13.46
CA ALA A 171 -4.53 -1.45 -13.03
C ALA A 171 -3.21 -1.43 -13.81
N ALA A 172 -3.25 -1.26 -15.13
CA ALA A 172 -2.06 -1.15 -15.97
C ALA A 172 -1.20 0.06 -15.59
N ILE A 173 -1.83 1.22 -15.38
CA ILE A 173 -1.15 2.43 -14.92
C ILE A 173 -0.57 2.24 -13.52
N ALA A 174 -1.32 1.64 -12.58
CA ALA A 174 -0.79 1.33 -11.26
C ALA A 174 0.40 0.36 -11.32
N GLY A 175 0.36 -0.62 -12.24
CA GLY A 175 1.48 -1.50 -12.55
C GLY A 175 2.70 -0.72 -13.02
N ALA A 176 2.52 0.19 -13.97
CA ALA A 176 3.60 1.05 -14.50
C ALA A 176 4.19 1.95 -13.42
N ILE A 177 3.35 2.57 -12.57
CA ILE A 177 3.79 3.41 -11.46
C ILE A 177 4.57 2.58 -10.45
N GLY A 178 3.97 1.49 -9.95
CA GLY A 178 4.60 0.66 -8.92
C GLY A 178 5.91 0.03 -9.41
N ALA A 179 5.95 -0.50 -10.62
CA ALA A 179 7.16 -1.08 -11.18
C ALA A 179 8.21 -0.01 -11.54
N GLY A 180 7.78 1.09 -12.17
CA GLY A 180 8.65 2.20 -12.56
C GLY A 180 9.31 2.87 -11.36
N CYS A 181 8.68 2.85 -10.18
CA CYS A 181 9.29 3.37 -8.97
C CYS A 181 10.55 2.61 -8.51
N TYR A 182 10.78 1.35 -8.93
CA TYR A 182 12.07 0.69 -8.68
C TYR A 182 13.21 1.38 -9.42
N VAL A 183 12.93 1.84 -10.65
CA VAL A 183 13.87 2.61 -11.47
C VAL A 183 13.98 4.03 -10.92
N ILE A 184 12.87 4.74 -10.68
CA ILE A 184 12.92 6.11 -10.14
C ILE A 184 13.69 6.19 -8.81
N ALA A 185 13.51 5.19 -7.93
CA ALA A 185 14.21 5.12 -6.66
C ALA A 185 15.61 4.47 -6.76
N TRP A 186 16.08 4.08 -7.95
CA TRP A 186 17.38 3.42 -8.10
C TRP A 186 18.52 4.26 -7.53
N PRO A 187 18.63 5.59 -7.77
CA PRO A 187 19.81 6.33 -7.33
C PRO A 187 19.97 6.28 -5.81
N TYR A 188 18.84 6.35 -5.11
CA TYR A 188 18.75 6.15 -3.67
C TYR A 188 19.16 4.74 -3.25
N LYS A 189 18.66 3.71 -3.94
CA LYS A 189 19.00 2.31 -3.68
C LYS A 189 20.47 1.99 -3.95
N THR A 190 21.06 2.58 -4.98
CA THR A 190 22.48 2.45 -5.29
C THR A 190 23.33 3.00 -4.15
N ALA A 191 23.00 4.20 -3.65
CA ALA A 191 23.74 4.81 -2.54
C ALA A 191 23.65 4.00 -1.23
N LEU A 192 22.52 3.34 -0.95
CA LEU A 192 22.34 2.58 0.28
C LEU A 192 22.80 1.12 0.23
N THR A 193 22.59 0.46 -0.92
CA THR A 193 22.70 -1.01 -1.02
C THR A 193 23.56 -1.47 -2.18
N GLY A 194 24.13 -0.54 -2.97
CA GLY A 194 24.90 -0.87 -4.17
C GLY A 194 24.06 -1.43 -5.31
N GLN A 195 22.73 -1.32 -5.26
CA GLN A 195 21.85 -1.81 -6.32
C GLN A 195 22.22 -1.20 -7.67
N THR A 196 22.41 -2.03 -8.68
CA THR A 196 22.71 -1.57 -10.04
C THR A 196 21.44 -1.19 -10.79
N PHE A 197 21.57 -0.35 -11.83
CA PHE A 197 20.45 -0.01 -12.70
C PHE A 197 19.80 -1.26 -13.35
N GLY A 198 20.62 -2.22 -13.79
CA GLY A 198 20.12 -3.48 -14.35
C GLY A 198 19.25 -4.28 -13.37
N GLN A 199 19.64 -4.34 -12.09
CA GLN A 199 18.83 -4.96 -11.03
C GLN A 199 17.50 -4.20 -10.83
N ALA A 200 17.52 -2.87 -10.88
CA ALA A 200 16.30 -2.07 -10.76
C ALA A 200 15.32 -2.32 -11.94
N VAL A 201 15.82 -2.44 -13.16
CA VAL A 201 15.01 -2.79 -14.35
C VAL A 201 14.45 -4.21 -14.25
N GLN A 202 15.24 -5.17 -13.77
CA GLN A 202 14.74 -6.52 -13.52
C GLN A 202 13.62 -6.53 -12.47
N LEU A 203 13.76 -5.75 -11.40
CA LEU A 203 12.70 -5.60 -10.38
C LEU A 203 11.44 -4.94 -10.96
N MET A 204 11.59 -3.93 -11.83
CA MET A 204 10.49 -3.32 -12.54
C MET A 204 9.73 -4.36 -13.37
N ASN A 205 10.42 -5.10 -14.24
CA ASN A 205 9.80 -6.11 -15.10
C ASN A 205 9.11 -7.22 -14.30
N LYS A 206 9.76 -7.71 -13.24
CA LYS A 206 9.20 -8.76 -12.38
C LYS A 206 7.96 -8.28 -11.62
N ASN A 207 7.96 -7.05 -11.11
CA ASN A 207 6.88 -6.56 -10.24
C ASN A 207 5.72 -5.89 -10.99
N PHE A 208 5.88 -5.48 -12.25
CA PHE A 208 4.80 -4.89 -13.03
C PHE A 208 3.50 -5.70 -13.00
N PRO A 209 3.48 -6.99 -13.41
CA PRO A 209 2.23 -7.73 -13.49
C PRO A 209 1.68 -8.03 -12.08
N LYS A 210 2.56 -8.21 -11.08
CA LYS A 210 2.18 -8.32 -9.66
C LYS A 210 1.41 -7.10 -9.21
N VAL A 211 1.93 -5.89 -9.42
CA VAL A 211 1.28 -4.66 -8.96
C VAL A 211 -0.04 -4.42 -9.70
N ALA A 212 -0.08 -4.65 -11.00
CA ALA A 212 -1.30 -4.51 -11.80
C ALA A 212 -2.42 -5.45 -11.29
N LEU A 213 -2.10 -6.74 -11.10
CA LEU A 213 -3.06 -7.73 -10.59
C LEU A 213 -3.53 -7.39 -9.17
N LYS A 214 -2.62 -6.95 -8.29
CA LYS A 214 -2.96 -6.49 -6.94
C LYS A 214 -3.96 -5.32 -6.99
N LYS A 215 -3.73 -4.34 -7.87
CA LYS A 215 -4.60 -3.16 -8.00
C LYS A 215 -6.00 -3.54 -8.51
N LEU A 216 -6.06 -4.41 -9.51
CA LEU A 216 -7.32 -4.92 -10.05
C LEU A 216 -8.11 -5.66 -8.95
N THR A 217 -7.46 -6.63 -8.31
CA THR A 217 -8.06 -7.45 -7.24
C THR A 217 -8.56 -6.57 -6.11
N TYR A 218 -7.72 -5.67 -5.58
CA TYR A 218 -8.08 -4.78 -4.47
C TYR A 218 -9.32 -3.95 -4.79
N THR A 219 -9.38 -3.36 -5.99
CA THR A 219 -10.49 -2.51 -6.43
C THR A 219 -11.81 -3.26 -6.54
N LEU A 220 -11.76 -4.56 -6.86
CA LEU A 220 -12.94 -5.41 -6.96
C LEU A 220 -13.41 -5.93 -5.60
N VAL A 221 -12.50 -6.38 -4.74
CA VAL A 221 -12.88 -7.10 -3.50
C VAL A 221 -13.12 -6.19 -2.30
N ARG A 222 -12.40 -5.06 -2.19
CA ARG A 222 -12.52 -4.16 -1.02
C ARG A 222 -13.95 -3.60 -0.84
N PRO A 223 -14.67 -3.19 -1.89
CA PRO A 223 -16.07 -2.77 -1.77
C PRO A 223 -16.98 -3.87 -1.21
N GLU A 224 -16.78 -5.13 -1.64
CA GLU A 224 -17.56 -6.26 -1.16
C GLU A 224 -17.30 -6.55 0.33
N TYR A 225 -16.04 -6.50 0.78
CA TYR A 225 -15.75 -6.58 2.22
C TYR A 225 -16.41 -5.44 3.02
N GLY A 226 -16.46 -4.23 2.46
CA GLY A 226 -17.19 -3.11 3.07
C GLY A 226 -18.70 -3.37 3.21
N LYS A 227 -19.31 -4.10 2.27
CA LYS A 227 -20.72 -4.49 2.33
C LYS A 227 -20.99 -5.65 3.30
N LEU A 228 -20.03 -6.57 3.46
CA LEU A 228 -20.16 -7.74 4.33
C LEU A 228 -19.99 -7.39 5.82
N LEU A 229 -19.14 -6.40 6.14
CA LEU A 229 -18.87 -5.94 7.51
C LEU A 229 -19.95 -4.98 8.05
N LYS A 230 -21.20 -5.13 7.59
CA LYS A 230 -22.36 -4.31 7.98
C LYS A 230 -22.62 -4.36 9.48
#